data_AF-A0A9D5YP20-F1
#
_entry.id   AF-A0A9D5YP20-F1
#
_cell.length_a   1.000
_cell.length_b   1.000
_cell.length_c   1.000
_cell.angle_alpha   90.00
_cell.angle_beta   90.00
_cell.angle_gamma   90.00
#
_symmetry.space_group_name_H-M   'P 1'
#
loop_
_entity.id
_entity.type
_entity.pdbx_description
1 polymer ?
#
loop_
_entity_poly.entity_id
_entity_poly.type
_entity_poly.pdbx_seq_one_letter_code
_entity_poly.pdbx_strand_id
1 'polypeptide(L)'
;MKKANNSLKTALYCSPFHIVKRDDIAWWKGWIIRILAVVLALIVCGVITISLTGINPVKLYVTMIKGAIGTKRLVWNLLQNTAILLCVSLAVTPAFKMRFWNIGAEGQVLMG
;
A
#
# COMPACT_ATOMS: atom_id res chain seq x y z
N MET A 1 -38.79 34.32 6.66
CA MET A 1 -38.24 33.72 7.89
C MET A 1 -37.30 32.51 7.67
N LYS A 2 -36.92 32.14 6.44
CA LYS A 2 -36.05 30.95 6.18
C LYS A 2 -34.54 31.24 6.21
N LYS A 3 -34.14 32.51 6.11
CA LYS A 3 -32.73 32.96 6.04
C LYS A 3 -32.02 32.93 7.40
N ALA A 4 -32.73 33.19 8.49
CA ALA A 4 -32.18 33.18 9.86
C ALA A 4 -31.80 31.76 10.35
N ASN A 5 -32.56 30.74 9.94
CA ASN A 5 -32.30 29.35 10.35
C ASN A 5 -31.02 28.80 9.71
N ASN A 6 -30.69 29.21 8.47
CA ASN A 6 -29.47 28.77 7.79
C ASN A 6 -28.21 29.43 8.37
N SER A 7 -28.31 30.70 8.79
CA SER A 7 -27.21 31.40 9.50
C SER A 7 -26.97 30.87 10.92
N LEU A 8 -28.01 30.37 11.59
CA LEU A 8 -27.85 29.74 12.93
C LEU A 8 -27.19 28.36 12.85
N LYS A 9 -27.39 27.60 11.76
CA LYS A 9 -26.70 26.32 11.54
C LYS A 9 -25.21 26.48 11.21
N THR A 10 -24.83 27.54 10.50
CA THR A 10 -23.42 27.83 10.20
C THR A 10 -22.63 28.31 11.41
N ALA A 11 -23.28 28.95 12.39
CA ALA A 11 -22.61 29.43 13.61
C ALA A 11 -22.41 28.32 14.67
N LEU A 12 -23.27 27.30 14.70
CA LEU A 12 -23.17 26.16 15.63
C LEU A 12 -22.11 25.11 15.22
N TYR A 13 -21.63 25.15 13.97
CA TYR A 13 -20.60 24.26 13.47
C TYR A 13 -19.25 24.98 13.36
N CYS A 14 -18.77 25.56 14.46
CA CYS A 14 -17.41 26.10 14.55
C CYS A 14 -16.56 25.18 15.43
N SER A 15 -16.31 23.97 14.93
CA SER A 15 -15.17 23.16 15.37
C SER A 15 -13.99 23.48 14.44
N PRO A 16 -12.76 23.69 14.93
CA PRO A 16 -11.62 24.11 14.10
C PRO A 16 -11.22 23.06 13.05
N PHE A 17 -11.80 21.86 13.11
CA PHE A 17 -11.63 20.79 12.15
C PHE A 17 -12.85 20.68 11.24
N HIS A 18 -12.84 21.46 10.18
CA HIS A 18 -13.69 21.22 9.02
C HIS A 18 -13.08 20.07 8.22
N ILE A 19 -13.42 18.82 8.58
CA ILE A 19 -13.13 17.65 7.73
C ILE A 19 -14.06 17.76 6.50
N VAL A 20 -13.52 18.33 5.43
CA VAL A 20 -14.11 18.23 4.09
C VAL A 20 -13.66 16.90 3.50
N LYS A 21 -14.59 16.14 2.93
CA LYS A 21 -14.31 14.90 2.19
C LYS A 21 -13.27 15.23 1.12
N ARG A 22 -12.04 14.70 1.22
CA ARG A 22 -11.00 14.93 0.21
C ARG A 22 -11.53 14.44 -1.13
N ASP A 23 -11.48 15.32 -2.12
CA ASP A 23 -11.66 15.05 -3.54
C ASP A 23 -11.19 13.63 -3.88
N ASP A 24 -12.09 12.85 -4.48
CA ASP A 24 -11.78 11.56 -5.05
C ASP A 24 -10.60 11.73 -6.00
N ILE A 25 -9.40 11.39 -5.53
CA ILE A 25 -8.18 11.53 -6.32
C ILE A 25 -8.42 10.76 -7.62
N ALA A 26 -8.42 11.48 -8.74
CA ALA A 26 -8.64 10.88 -10.06
C ALA A 26 -7.80 9.61 -10.18
N TRP A 27 -8.43 8.50 -10.55
CA TRP A 27 -7.81 7.17 -10.55
C TRP A 27 -6.42 7.16 -11.21
N TRP A 28 -6.23 7.96 -12.26
CA TRP A 28 -4.96 8.19 -12.94
C TRP A 28 -3.84 8.76 -12.04
N LYS A 29 -4.15 9.77 -11.21
CA LYS A 29 -3.19 10.32 -10.23
C LYS A 29 -2.78 9.25 -9.22
N GLY A 30 -3.71 8.39 -8.80
CA GLY A 30 -3.43 7.26 -7.92
C GLY A 30 -2.50 6.21 -8.54
N TRP A 31 -2.57 5.99 -9.86
CA TRP A 31 -1.65 5.10 -10.58
C TRP A 31 -0.27 5.70 -10.75
N ILE A 32 -0.16 6.99 -11.06
CA ILE A 32 1.13 7.68 -11.19
C ILE A 32 1.93 7.58 -9.88
N ILE A 33 1.29 7.81 -8.74
CA ILE A 33 1.97 7.74 -7.43
C ILE A 33 2.51 6.33 -7.16
N ARG A 34 1.75 5.29 -7.52
CA ARG A 34 2.17 3.89 -7.36
C ARG A 34 3.36 3.56 -8.26
N ILE A 35 3.31 3.95 -9.53
CA ILE A 35 4.41 3.71 -10.48
C ILE A 35 5.67 4.45 -10.00
N LEU A 36 5.53 5.71 -9.57
CA LEU A 36 6.65 6.48 -9.04
C LEU A 36 7.27 5.80 -7.81
N ALA A 37 6.45 5.30 -6.89
CA ALA A 37 6.92 4.56 -5.71
C ALA A 37 7.68 3.29 -6.11
N VAL A 38 7.19 2.52 -7.09
CA VAL A 38 7.86 1.31 -7.59
C VAL A 38 9.20 1.64 -8.24
N VAL A 39 9.27 2.70 -9.05
CA VAL A 39 10.52 3.15 -9.69
C VAL A 39 11.55 3.57 -8.64
N LEU A 40 11.14 4.35 -7.63
CA LEU A 40 12.03 4.74 -6.54
C LEU A 40 12.52 3.53 -5.75
N ALA A 41 11.65 2.57 -5.45
CA ALA A 41 12.03 1.33 -4.78
C ALA A 41 13.06 0.51 -5.57
N LEU A 42 12.91 0.43 -6.90
CA LEU A 42 13.87 -0.25 -7.78
C LEU A 42 15.24 0.44 -7.79
N ILE A 43 15.27 1.78 -7.81
CA ILE A 43 16.53 2.54 -7.76
C ILE A 43 17.23 2.29 -6.43
N VAL A 44 16.51 2.40 -5.30
CA VAL A 44 17.08 2.19 -3.96
C VAL A 44 17.59 0.75 -3.82
N CYS A 45 16.79 -0.24 -4.21
CA CYS A 45 17.18 -1.64 -4.17
C CYS A 45 18.41 -1.91 -5.05
N GLY A 46 18.45 -1.33 -6.25
CA GLY A 46 19.61 -1.43 -7.15
C GLY A 46 20.87 -0.82 -6.55
N VAL A 47 20.78 0.40 -6.00
CA VAL A 47 21.92 1.10 -5.36
C VAL A 47 22.44 0.32 -4.16
N ILE A 48 21.56 -0.19 -3.30
CA ILE A 48 21.95 -1.00 -2.14
C ILE A 48 22.68 -2.26 -2.61
N THR A 49 22.15 -2.95 -3.62
CA THR A 49 22.74 -4.21 -4.10
C THR A 49 24.10 -3.99 -4.79
N ILE A 50 24.25 -2.90 -5.56
CA ILE A 50 25.53 -2.49 -6.16
C ILE A 50 26.53 -2.12 -5.07
N SER A 51 26.09 -1.39 -4.04
CA SER A 51 26.96 -0.99 -2.92
C SER A 51 27.45 -2.18 -2.10
N LEU A 52 26.61 -3.20 -1.91
CA LEU A 52 26.97 -4.42 -1.16
C LEU A 52 27.84 -5.38 -1.97
N THR A 53 27.60 -5.51 -3.28
CA THR A 53 28.23 -6.56 -4.09
C THR A 53 29.42 -6.05 -4.92
N GLY A 54 29.52 -4.73 -5.16
CA GLY A 54 30.62 -4.12 -5.94
C GLY A 54 30.66 -4.54 -7.42
N ILE A 55 29.59 -5.17 -7.94
CA ILE A 55 29.50 -5.67 -9.31
C ILE A 55 28.91 -4.58 -10.21
N ASN A 56 29.43 -4.47 -11.44
CA ASN A 56 28.92 -3.59 -12.49
C ASN A 56 27.37 -3.65 -12.60
N PRO A 57 26.68 -2.50 -12.67
CA PRO A 57 25.21 -2.40 -12.60
C PRO A 57 24.51 -3.21 -13.69
N VAL A 58 25.09 -3.27 -14.89
CA VAL A 58 24.57 -4.05 -16.01
C VAL A 58 24.57 -5.55 -15.69
N LYS A 59 25.62 -6.05 -15.03
CA LYS A 59 25.69 -7.46 -14.61
C LYS A 59 24.64 -7.77 -13.57
N LEU A 60 24.38 -6.84 -12.63
CA LEU A 60 23.36 -6.98 -11.61
C LEU A 60 21.98 -7.24 -12.22
N TYR A 61 21.54 -6.40 -13.14
CA TYR A 61 20.24 -6.54 -13.82
C TYR A 61 20.17 -7.85 -14.63
N VAL A 62 21.26 -8.23 -15.32
CA VAL A 62 21.31 -9.49 -16.07
C VAL A 62 21.23 -10.71 -15.13
N THR A 63 21.92 -10.70 -13.99
CA THR A 63 21.81 -11.77 -12.99
C THR A 63 20.46 -11.78 -12.28
N MET A 64 19.80 -10.63 -12.12
CA MET A 64 18.46 -10.56 -11.53
C MET A 64 17.42 -11.18 -12.48
N ILE A 65 17.52 -10.88 -13.78
CA ILE A 65 16.66 -11.51 -14.81
C ILE A 65 16.97 -13.00 -14.96
N LYS A 66 18.26 -13.38 -15.02
CA LYS A 66 18.66 -14.80 -15.03
C LYS A 66 18.31 -15.52 -13.72
N GLY A 67 18.31 -14.84 -12.58
CA GLY A 67 17.90 -15.42 -11.30
C GLY A 67 16.40 -15.69 -11.25
N ALA A 68 15.59 -14.80 -11.84
CA ALA A 68 14.14 -14.96 -11.90
C ALA A 68 13.70 -16.04 -12.91
N ILE A 69 14.36 -16.16 -14.07
CA ILE A 69 13.86 -16.95 -15.22
C ILE A 69 14.86 -18.03 -15.70
N GLY A 70 16.10 -18.02 -15.23
CA GLY A 70 17.22 -18.74 -15.86
C GLY A 70 17.16 -20.26 -15.81
N THR A 71 16.29 -20.89 -15.03
CA THR A 71 16.13 -22.35 -15.02
C THR A 71 14.70 -22.73 -14.62
N LYS A 72 14.16 -23.82 -15.18
CA LYS A 72 12.81 -24.33 -14.86
C LYS A 72 12.57 -24.48 -13.34
N ARG A 73 13.60 -24.88 -12.59
CA ARG A 73 13.57 -25.05 -11.13
C ARG A 73 13.41 -23.72 -10.38
N LEU A 74 14.10 -22.67 -10.83
CA LEU A 74 13.99 -21.33 -10.24
C LEU A 74 12.62 -20.72 -10.53
N VAL A 75 12.11 -20.88 -11.76
CA VAL A 75 10.77 -20.45 -12.13
C VAL A 75 9.71 -21.17 -11.30
N TRP A 76 9.87 -22.48 -11.07
CA TRP A 76 8.94 -23.24 -10.23
C TRP A 76 8.95 -22.74 -8.78
N ASN A 77 10.14 -22.52 -8.20
CA ASN A 77 10.26 -21.96 -6.85
C ASN A 77 9.67 -20.55 -6.75
N LEU A 78 9.88 -19.70 -7.77
CA LEU A 78 9.32 -18.35 -7.82
C LEU A 78 7.79 -18.39 -7.87
N LEU A 79 7.23 -19.27 -8.71
CA LEU A 79 5.79 -19.46 -8.82
C LEU A 79 5.18 -19.98 -7.51
N GLN A 80 5.83 -20.95 -6.87
CA GLN A 80 5.40 -21.49 -5.58
C GLN A 80 5.41 -20.41 -4.49
N ASN A 81 6.49 -19.65 -4.36
CA ASN A 81 6.57 -18.56 -3.39
C ASN A 81 5.49 -17.50 -3.65
N THR A 82 5.31 -17.11 -4.92
CA THR A 82 4.26 -16.16 -5.32
C THR A 82 2.87 -16.69 -5.00
N ALA A 83 2.60 -17.98 -5.23
CA ALA A 83 1.34 -18.61 -4.90
C ALA A 83 1.06 -18.62 -3.40
N ILE A 84 2.09 -18.87 -2.56
CA ILE A 84 1.96 -18.79 -1.10
C ILE A 84 1.63 -17.36 -0.66
N LEU A 85 2.38 -16.37 -1.16
CA LEU A 85 2.13 -14.94 -0.88
C LEU A 85 0.71 -14.51 -1.27
N LEU A 86 0.23 -14.99 -2.42
CA LEU A 86 -1.12 -14.72 -2.91
C LEU A 86 -2.17 -15.43 -2.04
N CYS A 87 -1.93 -16.68 -1.66
CA CYS A 87 -2.82 -17.44 -0.76
C CYS A 87 -2.95 -16.75 0.61
N VAL A 88 -1.85 -16.28 1.18
CA VAL A 88 -1.86 -15.48 2.43
C VAL A 88 -2.68 -14.20 2.25
N SER A 89 -2.49 -13.49 1.13
CA SER A 89 -3.27 -12.28 0.84
C SER A 89 -4.78 -12.57 0.70
N LEU A 90 -5.13 -13.70 0.06
CA LEU A 90 -6.51 -14.16 -0.04
C LEU A 90 -7.08 -14.55 1.34
N ALA A 91 -6.30 -15.22 2.18
CA ALA A 91 -6.71 -15.60 3.54
C ALA A 91 -6.93 -14.39 4.46
N VAL A 92 -6.18 -13.29 4.23
CA VAL A 92 -6.34 -12.03 4.96
C VAL A 92 -7.61 -11.26 4.55
N THR A 93 -8.12 -11.47 3.34
CA THR A 93 -9.32 -10.79 2.83
C THR A 93 -10.60 -11.06 3.64
N PRO A 94 -10.98 -12.31 4.01
CA PRO A 94 -12.12 -12.57 4.88
C PRO A 94 -11.92 -12.03 6.30
N ALA A 95 -10.67 -11.94 6.79
CA ALA A 95 -10.37 -11.36 8.09
C ALA A 95 -10.73 -9.86 8.13
N PHE A 96 -10.43 -9.10 7.08
CA PHE A 96 -10.89 -7.72 6.98
C PHE A 96 -12.41 -7.62 6.78
N LYS A 97 -13.02 -8.56 6.05
CA LYS A 97 -14.47 -8.57 5.79
C LYS A 97 -15.31 -8.81 7.05
N MET A 98 -14.81 -9.61 7.99
CA MET A 98 -15.46 -9.84 9.29
C MET A 98 -15.25 -8.69 10.31
N ARG A 99 -14.66 -7.56 9.89
CA ARG A 99 -14.38 -6.40 10.76
C ARG A 99 -13.66 -6.81 12.05
N PHE A 100 -12.60 -7.64 11.99
CA PHE A 100 -11.70 -7.82 13.15
C PHE A 100 -11.14 -6.49 13.67
N TRP A 101 -11.14 -5.45 12.81
CA TRP A 101 -10.88 -4.06 13.16
C TRP A 101 -11.85 -3.48 14.21
N ASN A 102 -13.06 -4.02 14.33
CA ASN A 102 -14.02 -3.68 15.37
C ASN A 102 -13.67 -4.38 16.70
N ILE A 103 -13.25 -5.66 16.65
CA ILE A 103 -12.84 -6.48 17.81
C ILE A 103 -11.63 -5.89 18.57
N GLY A 104 -10.74 -5.19 17.87
CA GLY A 104 -9.60 -4.53 18.53
C GLY A 104 -9.98 -3.32 19.39
N ALA A 105 -11.05 -2.59 19.02
CA ALA A 105 -11.47 -1.38 19.72
C ALA A 105 -12.19 -1.71 21.03
N GLU A 106 -13.06 -2.72 21.03
CA GLU A 106 -13.76 -3.19 22.24
C GLU A 106 -12.80 -3.74 23.32
N GLY A 107 -11.68 -4.36 22.92
CA GLY A 107 -10.65 -4.84 23.86
C GLY A 107 -9.76 -3.74 24.46
N GLN A 108 -9.49 -2.65 23.73
CA GLN A 108 -8.74 -1.50 24.26
C GLN A 108 -9.57 -0.61 25.18
N VAL A 109 -10.89 -0.55 25.01
CA VAL A 109 -11.79 0.26 25.86
C VAL A 109 -12.04 -0.39 27.23
N LEU A 110 -11.93 -1.72 27.34
CA LEU A 110 -12.08 -2.46 28.61
C LEU A 110 -10.78 -2.57 29.43
N MET A 111 -9.62 -2.37 28.81
CA MET A 111 -8.30 -2.40 29.45
C MET A 111 -7.79 -1.01 29.87
N GLY A 112 -8.58 0.05 29.63
CA GLY A 112 -8.30 1.43 30.02
C GLY A 112 -9.20 1.91 31.15
#